data_AF-A0A9D8SPE9-F1
#
_entry.id   AF-A0A9D8SPE9-F1
#
_cell.length_a   1.000
_cell.length_b   1.000
_cell.length_c   1.000
_cell.angle_alpha   90.00
_cell.angle_beta   90.00
_cell.angle_gamma   90.00
#
_symmetry.space_group_name_H-M   'P 1'
#
loop_
_entity.id
_entity.type
_entity.pdbx_description
1 polymer ?
#
loop_
_entity_poly.entity_id
_entity_poly.type
_entity_poly.pdbx_seq_one_letter_code
_entity_poly.pdbx_strand_id
1 'polypeptide(L)'
;IPEDLDWDTWCGPTEPVPFNHDLFTPRANPGWLSFMPYSGGEMTGWGTHGLDQVQLALGMQETGPTEIFVDGDALELPVYEKSESRNRGNRLCNTPRLSYSYANGIRVWLGKDGKESNRGGAIFFGENAKMEIFRANLKTNPREMGEELLRTSPIQDLSHTRNWLECIQTGATPLDDCEYGHRTASLCHILNIARLMGRSLKWDPKAERFTDCEAANALLSRPYRKGYVLPEV
;
A
#
# COMPACT_ATOMS: atom_id res chain seq x y z
N ILE A 1 -22.32 20.18 -11.04
CA ILE A 1 -21.52 19.01 -11.49
C ILE A 1 -21.02 19.35 -12.88
N PRO A 2 -19.74 19.16 -13.21
CA PRO A 2 -19.25 19.32 -14.59
C PRO A 2 -20.11 18.52 -15.57
N GLU A 3 -20.39 19.06 -16.76
CA GLU A 3 -21.30 18.43 -17.72
C GLU A 3 -20.81 17.06 -18.18
N ASP A 4 -19.50 16.87 -18.30
CA ASP A 4 -18.86 15.62 -18.74
C ASP A 4 -18.54 14.65 -17.59
N LEU A 5 -19.04 14.89 -16.37
CA LEU A 5 -18.78 14.05 -15.21
C LEU A 5 -20.04 13.28 -14.77
N ASP A 6 -20.04 11.97 -15.00
CA ASP A 6 -20.96 11.07 -14.32
C ASP A 6 -20.51 10.86 -12.87
N TRP A 7 -21.14 11.63 -11.97
CA TRP A 7 -20.84 11.60 -10.56
C TRP A 7 -21.26 10.31 -9.86
N ASP A 8 -22.34 9.67 -10.31
CA ASP A 8 -22.80 8.40 -9.74
C ASP A 8 -21.78 7.30 -10.04
N THR A 9 -21.32 7.23 -11.29
CA THR A 9 -20.24 6.31 -11.69
C THR A 9 -18.94 6.62 -10.96
N TRP A 10 -18.59 7.89 -10.78
CA TRP A 10 -17.39 8.29 -10.02
C TRP A 10 -17.43 7.84 -8.56
N CYS A 11 -18.59 7.92 -7.89
CA CYS A 11 -18.76 7.42 -6.52
C CYS A 11 -18.59 5.89 -6.42
N GLY A 12 -18.78 5.17 -7.53
CA GLY A 12 -18.52 3.74 -7.61
C GLY A 12 -19.39 2.95 -6.63
N PRO A 13 -18.85 1.99 -5.86
CA PRO A 13 -19.64 1.19 -4.91
C PRO A 13 -20.02 1.93 -3.62
N THR A 14 -19.54 3.16 -3.42
CA THR A 14 -19.86 3.98 -2.24
C THR A 14 -21.21 4.68 -2.43
N GLU A 15 -21.98 4.85 -1.36
CA GLU A 15 -23.24 5.62 -1.41
C GLU A 15 -23.00 7.03 -1.99
N PRO A 16 -23.77 7.45 -3.02
CA PRO A 16 -23.59 8.75 -3.63
C PRO A 16 -23.77 9.89 -2.63
N VAL A 17 -22.79 10.80 -2.60
CA VAL A 17 -22.85 12.05 -1.82
C VAL A 17 -23.05 13.25 -2.75
N PRO A 18 -23.46 14.43 -2.28
CA PRO A 18 -23.49 15.61 -3.12
C PRO A 18 -22.12 15.91 -3.73
N PHE A 19 -22.10 16.34 -5.00
CA PHE A 19 -20.86 16.70 -5.67
C PHE A 19 -20.09 17.75 -4.88
N ASN A 20 -18.80 17.48 -4.68
CA ASN A 20 -17.89 18.38 -4.00
C ASN A 20 -16.55 18.36 -4.76
N HIS A 21 -16.05 19.54 -5.12
CA HIS A 21 -14.83 19.68 -5.90
C HIS A 21 -13.58 19.18 -5.14
N ASP A 22 -13.52 19.42 -3.83
CA ASP A 22 -12.43 18.91 -2.98
C ASP A 22 -12.49 17.39 -2.87
N LEU A 23 -13.68 16.79 -2.84
CA LEU A 23 -13.81 15.34 -2.86
C LEU A 23 -13.37 14.76 -4.23
N PHE A 24 -13.83 15.35 -5.34
CA PHE A 24 -13.47 14.88 -6.69
C PHE A 24 -11.95 14.88 -6.95
N THR A 25 -11.22 15.85 -6.40
CA THR A 25 -9.79 16.04 -6.68
C THR A 25 -8.94 15.22 -5.70
N PRO A 26 -8.05 14.29 -6.16
CA PRO A 26 -7.33 13.35 -5.27
C PRO A 26 -6.61 13.98 -4.09
N ARG A 27 -6.07 15.16 -4.34
CA ARG A 27 -5.18 15.87 -3.45
C ARG A 27 -5.58 17.35 -3.37
N ALA A 28 -6.86 17.63 -3.18
CA ALA A 28 -7.35 18.95 -2.80
C ALA A 28 -7.32 19.15 -1.27
N ASN A 29 -8.39 19.70 -0.69
CA ASN A 29 -8.48 20.11 0.71
C ASN A 29 -9.58 19.34 1.47
N PRO A 30 -9.43 18.02 1.71
CA PRO A 30 -8.18 17.25 1.67
C PRO A 30 -7.98 16.35 0.42
N GLY A 31 -9.03 16.10 -0.35
CA GLY A 31 -9.05 15.18 -1.50
C GLY A 31 -9.69 13.82 -1.20
N TRP A 32 -10.25 13.13 -2.22
CA TRP A 32 -10.82 11.76 -2.03
C TRP A 32 -9.84 10.79 -1.38
N LEU A 33 -8.53 10.96 -1.61
CA LEU A 33 -7.51 10.11 -1.03
C LEU A 33 -7.52 10.10 0.49
N SER A 34 -8.05 11.15 1.13
CA SER A 34 -8.13 11.28 2.59
C SER A 34 -9.43 10.74 3.20
N PHE A 35 -10.37 10.24 2.40
CA PHE A 35 -11.67 9.75 2.89
C PHE A 35 -11.77 8.23 2.75
N MET A 36 -12.00 7.53 3.88
CA MET A 36 -12.10 6.06 3.94
C MET A 36 -13.03 5.40 2.92
N PRO A 37 -14.19 5.98 2.56
CA PRO A 37 -15.05 5.39 1.54
C PRO A 37 -14.43 5.38 0.14
N TYR A 38 -13.40 6.17 -0.13
CA TYR A 38 -12.79 6.31 -1.47
C TYR A 38 -11.34 5.83 -1.51
N SER A 39 -10.63 5.84 -0.38
CA SER A 39 -9.24 5.43 -0.26
C SER A 39 -8.88 5.08 1.19
N GLY A 40 -7.69 4.56 1.43
CA GLY A 40 -7.12 4.33 2.76
C GLY A 40 -6.04 5.36 3.14
N GLY A 41 -6.13 6.60 2.67
CA GLY A 41 -5.10 7.61 2.94
C GLY A 41 -3.79 7.38 2.17
N GLU A 42 -2.70 7.93 2.70
CA GLU A 42 -1.37 7.75 2.10
C GLU A 42 -0.85 6.32 2.20
N MET A 43 -1.43 5.46 3.05
CA MET A 43 -1.06 4.05 3.11
C MET A 43 -1.42 3.32 1.81
N THR A 44 -2.63 3.50 1.29
CA THR A 44 -3.03 2.95 -0.02
C THR A 44 -2.59 3.82 -1.19
N GLY A 45 -2.34 5.11 -0.94
CA GLY A 45 -1.90 6.07 -1.96
C GLY A 45 -0.41 5.98 -2.29
N TRP A 46 0.47 6.07 -1.29
CA TRP A 46 1.92 6.01 -1.44
C TRP A 46 2.54 4.68 -1.00
N GLY A 47 1.88 3.95 -0.10
CA GLY A 47 2.43 2.70 0.43
C GLY A 47 2.67 1.67 -0.66
N THR A 48 1.80 1.56 -1.65
CA THR A 48 1.96 0.61 -2.75
C THR A 48 3.29 0.78 -3.48
N HIS A 49 3.69 2.02 -3.80
CA HIS A 49 4.95 2.35 -4.49
C HIS A 49 6.25 2.01 -3.74
N GLY A 50 6.17 1.81 -2.42
CA GLY A 50 7.35 1.47 -1.61
C GLY A 50 7.31 0.03 -1.13
N LEU A 51 6.11 -0.48 -0.82
CA LEU A 51 5.91 -1.82 -0.29
C LEU A 51 6.05 -2.88 -1.38
N ASP A 52 5.68 -2.57 -2.64
CA ASP A 52 5.95 -3.43 -3.80
C ASP A 52 7.46 -3.72 -3.94
N GLN A 53 8.29 -2.68 -3.86
CA GLN A 53 9.74 -2.78 -3.97
C GLN A 53 10.33 -3.60 -2.82
N VAL A 54 9.77 -3.47 -1.62
CA VAL A 54 10.15 -4.30 -0.47
C VAL A 54 9.78 -5.76 -0.70
N GLN A 55 8.55 -6.04 -1.16
CA GLN A 55 8.13 -7.41 -1.45
C GLN A 55 8.99 -8.05 -2.53
N LEU A 56 9.29 -7.33 -3.61
CA LEU A 56 10.20 -7.78 -4.66
C LEU A 56 11.59 -8.08 -4.11
N ALA A 57 12.20 -7.12 -3.39
CA ALA A 57 13.55 -7.27 -2.85
C ALA A 57 13.68 -8.43 -1.84
N LEU A 58 12.60 -8.77 -1.14
CA LEU A 58 12.54 -9.87 -0.19
C LEU A 58 12.08 -11.20 -0.82
N GLY A 59 11.70 -11.21 -2.10
CA GLY A 59 11.12 -12.38 -2.77
C GLY A 59 9.74 -12.77 -2.24
N MET A 60 8.99 -11.83 -1.67
CA MET A 60 7.69 -12.05 -0.99
C MET A 60 6.49 -11.51 -1.79
N GLN A 61 6.65 -11.27 -3.09
CA GLN A 61 5.63 -10.68 -3.98
C GLN A 61 4.43 -11.60 -4.28
N GLU A 62 4.58 -12.91 -4.11
CA GLU A 62 3.49 -13.90 -4.25
C GLU A 62 2.79 -14.24 -2.93
N THR A 63 3.16 -13.55 -1.85
CA THR A 63 2.62 -13.78 -0.50
C THR A 63 2.41 -12.45 0.22
N GLY A 64 2.13 -12.51 1.51
CA GLY A 64 1.96 -11.35 2.38
C GLY A 64 2.64 -11.55 3.73
N PRO A 65 2.53 -10.58 4.65
CA PRO A 65 3.03 -10.73 6.00
C PRO A 65 2.28 -11.84 6.74
N THR A 66 2.84 -12.36 7.82
CA THR A 66 2.17 -13.32 8.70
C THR A 66 1.66 -12.67 9.98
N GLU A 67 2.24 -11.52 10.35
CA GLU A 67 1.87 -10.79 11.56
C GLU A 67 2.08 -9.30 11.37
N ILE A 68 1.15 -8.50 11.88
CA ILE A 68 1.19 -7.05 11.90
C ILE A 68 1.26 -6.62 13.36
N PHE A 69 2.20 -5.74 13.66
CA PHE A 69 2.43 -5.18 14.98
C PHE A 69 2.01 -3.72 15.00
N VAL A 70 1.22 -3.37 16.03
CA VAL A 70 0.70 -2.03 16.24
C VAL A 70 1.29 -1.46 17.52
N ASP A 71 1.86 -0.26 17.43
CA ASP A 71 2.39 0.49 18.57
C ASP A 71 1.67 1.84 18.69
N GLY A 72 0.85 1.96 19.73
CA GLY A 72 -0.07 3.06 19.99
C GLY A 72 -1.54 2.63 19.96
N ASP A 73 -2.41 3.57 20.31
CA ASP A 73 -3.86 3.34 20.38
C ASP A 73 -4.49 3.21 18.99
N ALA A 74 -5.72 2.70 18.97
CA ALA A 74 -6.54 2.65 17.77
C ALA A 74 -6.65 4.01 17.08
N LEU A 75 -6.51 4.03 15.76
CA LEU A 75 -6.66 5.24 14.97
C LEU A 75 -8.11 5.70 14.98
N GLU A 76 -8.35 6.86 15.58
CA GLU A 76 -9.57 7.63 15.34
C GLU A 76 -9.50 8.28 13.97
N LEU A 77 -10.47 7.96 13.10
CA LEU A 77 -10.49 8.47 11.74
C LEU A 77 -10.62 10.01 11.72
N PRO A 78 -9.77 10.72 10.98
CA PRO A 78 -9.91 12.16 10.81
C PRO A 78 -11.25 12.53 10.16
N VAL A 79 -12.03 13.37 10.83
CA VAL A 79 -13.25 13.98 10.27
C VAL A 79 -12.95 15.40 9.83
N TYR A 80 -13.47 15.79 8.66
CA TYR A 80 -13.28 17.11 8.05
C TYR A 80 -14.65 17.81 7.95
N GLU A 81 -14.88 18.82 8.79
CA GLU A 81 -16.14 19.60 8.78
C GLU A 81 -16.12 20.76 7.78
N LYS A 82 -14.92 21.17 7.37
CA LYS A 82 -14.68 22.24 6.39
C LYS A 82 -13.47 21.88 5.54
N SER A 83 -13.37 22.48 4.38
CA SER A 83 -12.19 22.35 3.52
C SER A 83 -10.94 22.78 4.28
N GLU A 84 -9.94 21.91 4.32
CA GLU A 84 -8.64 22.18 4.91
C GLU A 84 -7.57 21.26 4.31
N SER A 85 -6.30 21.64 4.52
CA SER A 85 -5.18 20.83 4.06
C SER A 85 -5.21 19.42 4.66
N ARG A 86 -4.86 18.41 3.85
CA ARG A 86 -4.73 17.03 4.32
C ARG A 86 -3.64 16.82 5.37
N ASN A 87 -2.76 17.80 5.59
CA ASN A 87 -1.64 17.70 6.53
C ASN A 87 -2.07 17.29 7.95
N ARG A 88 -3.25 17.73 8.42
CA ARG A 88 -3.78 17.31 9.73
C ARG A 88 -4.08 15.81 9.75
N GLY A 89 -4.86 15.32 8.79
CA GLY A 89 -5.17 13.90 8.67
C GLY A 89 -3.93 13.04 8.46
N ASN A 90 -3.00 13.46 7.60
CA ASN A 90 -1.72 12.76 7.41
C ASN A 90 -0.91 12.66 8.70
N ARG A 91 -0.96 13.67 9.56
CA ARG A 91 -0.31 13.65 10.88
C ARG A 91 -0.99 12.66 11.82
N LEU A 92 -2.32 12.68 11.90
CA LEU A 92 -3.09 11.76 12.74
C LEU A 92 -2.89 10.30 12.31
N CYS A 93 -2.94 10.03 11.00
CA CYS A 93 -2.72 8.70 10.43
C CYS A 93 -1.25 8.22 10.48
N ASN A 94 -0.32 9.02 11.01
CA ASN A 94 1.06 8.58 11.27
C ASN A 94 1.18 7.76 12.57
N THR A 95 0.10 7.67 13.33
CA THR A 95 -0.07 6.86 14.54
C THR A 95 -1.37 6.03 14.42
N PRO A 96 -1.41 4.79 14.93
CA PRO A 96 -0.30 4.08 15.56
C PRO A 96 0.81 3.69 14.56
N ARG A 97 2.01 3.50 15.09
CA ARG A 97 3.17 3.02 14.33
C ARG A 97 2.96 1.55 13.98
N LEU A 98 3.43 1.16 12.80
CA LEU A 98 3.24 -0.18 12.28
C LEU A 98 4.58 -0.82 11.95
N SER A 99 4.66 -2.12 12.22
CA SER A 99 5.65 -3.01 11.61
C SER A 99 4.96 -4.32 11.29
N TYR A 100 5.57 -5.15 10.45
CA TYR A 100 5.03 -6.46 10.12
C TYR A 100 6.16 -7.43 9.83
N SER A 101 5.90 -8.73 9.93
CA SER A 101 6.87 -9.78 9.62
C SER A 101 6.37 -10.68 8.50
N TYR A 102 7.30 -11.19 7.69
CA TYR A 102 7.06 -12.26 6.74
C TYR A 102 7.36 -13.64 7.36
N ALA A 103 6.91 -14.70 6.70
CA ALA A 103 7.18 -16.08 7.11
C ALA A 103 8.68 -16.44 7.18
N ASN A 104 9.53 -15.73 6.43
CA ASN A 104 10.99 -15.88 6.46
C ASN A 104 11.66 -15.22 7.69
N GLY A 105 10.88 -14.64 8.60
CA GLY A 105 11.38 -14.00 9.83
C GLY A 105 11.85 -12.56 9.67
N ILE A 106 11.83 -12.01 8.45
CA ILE A 106 12.19 -10.60 8.22
C ILE A 106 11.06 -9.70 8.72
N ARG A 107 11.43 -8.68 9.50
CA ARG A 107 10.52 -7.65 9.99
C ARG A 107 10.75 -6.34 9.24
N VAL A 108 9.67 -5.66 8.89
CA VAL A 108 9.67 -4.37 8.21
C VAL A 108 9.01 -3.34 9.11
N TRP A 109 9.66 -2.19 9.31
CA TRP A 109 9.15 -1.08 10.09
C TRP A 109 8.71 0.05 9.16
N LEU A 110 7.51 0.60 9.40
CA LEU A 110 6.98 1.71 8.62
C LEU A 110 7.26 3.06 9.28
N GLY A 111 7.92 3.93 8.52
CA GLY A 111 8.30 5.27 8.97
C GLY A 111 9.73 5.32 9.53
N LYS A 112 9.97 6.25 10.44
CA LYS A 112 11.29 6.46 11.05
C LYS A 112 11.42 5.60 12.31
N ASP A 113 12.30 4.61 12.30
CA ASP A 113 12.72 3.92 13.53
C ASP A 113 13.90 4.67 14.16
N GLY A 114 13.63 5.86 14.72
CA GLY A 114 14.57 6.67 15.53
C GLY A 114 15.85 7.19 14.86
N LYS A 115 16.45 6.43 13.94
CA LYS A 115 17.81 6.54 13.40
C LYS A 115 17.82 6.98 11.95
N GLU A 116 16.98 6.39 11.11
CA GLU A 116 16.95 6.66 9.66
C GLU A 116 15.53 6.61 9.09
N SER A 117 15.29 7.29 7.97
CA SER A 117 13.99 7.29 7.29
C SER A 117 14.18 7.33 5.78
N ASN A 118 13.46 6.47 5.08
CA ASN A 118 13.35 6.48 3.63
C ASN A 118 12.03 7.16 3.20
N ARG A 119 12.03 7.94 2.12
CA ARG A 119 10.88 8.74 1.67
C ARG A 119 9.96 8.04 0.66
N GLY A 120 10.15 6.75 0.38
CA GLY A 120 9.34 5.98 -0.58
C GLY A 120 10.12 4.83 -1.20
N GLY A 121 10.47 3.86 -0.38
CA GLY A 121 11.38 2.75 -0.64
C GLY A 121 11.76 2.13 0.71
N ALA A 122 12.93 1.51 0.81
CA ALA A 122 13.37 0.84 2.04
C ALA A 122 14.87 0.90 2.28
N ILE A 123 15.22 0.68 3.55
CA ILE A 123 16.60 0.45 3.99
C ILE A 123 16.65 -0.99 4.51
N PHE A 124 17.48 -1.81 3.87
CA PHE A 124 17.72 -3.19 4.21
C PHE A 124 19.01 -3.29 5.02
N PHE A 125 18.95 -4.06 6.10
CA PHE A 125 20.07 -4.35 6.97
C PHE A 125 20.37 -5.84 6.88
N GLY A 126 21.52 -6.18 6.31
CA GLY A 126 22.08 -7.52 6.32
C GLY A 126 23.30 -7.60 7.24
N GLU A 127 23.76 -8.81 7.52
CA GLU A 127 24.91 -9.06 8.40
C GLU A 127 26.19 -8.39 7.91
N ASN A 128 26.40 -8.36 6.59
CA ASN A 128 27.61 -7.87 5.95
C ASN A 128 27.40 -6.59 5.13
N ALA A 129 26.16 -6.10 5.03
CA ALA A 129 25.87 -4.96 4.19
C ALA A 129 24.58 -4.22 4.55
N LYS A 130 24.52 -2.97 4.11
CA LYS A 130 23.33 -2.13 4.13
C LYS A 130 22.97 -1.74 2.70
N MET A 131 21.69 -1.78 2.37
CA MET A 131 21.17 -1.33 1.08
C MET A 131 20.03 -0.35 1.31
N GLU A 132 19.97 0.72 0.53
CA GLU A 132 18.87 1.68 0.51
C GLU A 132 18.38 1.84 -0.91
N ILE A 133 17.07 1.66 -1.10
CA ILE A 133 16.39 1.89 -2.36
C ILE A 133 15.47 3.09 -2.21
N PHE A 134 15.52 4.02 -3.17
CA PHE A 134 14.56 5.11 -3.27
C PHE A 134 14.44 5.56 -4.73
N ARG A 135 13.27 5.28 -5.34
CA ARG A 135 13.04 5.50 -6.77
C ARG A 135 14.15 4.81 -7.59
N ALA A 136 14.74 5.50 -8.55
CA ALA A 136 15.84 5.00 -9.39
C ALA A 136 17.23 5.03 -8.69
N ASN A 137 17.30 5.24 -7.37
CA ASN A 137 18.57 5.27 -6.64
C ASN A 137 18.74 4.00 -5.81
N LEU A 138 19.87 3.34 -6.02
CA LEU A 138 20.39 2.27 -5.17
C LEU A 138 21.64 2.78 -4.46
N LYS A 139 21.65 2.72 -3.14
CA LYS A 139 22.85 2.97 -2.32
C LYS A 139 23.17 1.74 -1.51
N THR A 140 24.44 1.35 -1.48
CA THR A 140 24.90 0.20 -0.72
C THR A 140 26.14 0.55 0.10
N ASN A 141 26.34 -0.21 1.18
CA ASN A 141 27.57 -0.25 1.94
C ASN A 141 27.87 -1.72 2.25
N PRO A 142 28.92 -2.33 1.68
CA PRO A 142 29.91 -1.73 0.76
C PRO A 142 29.32 -1.33 -0.60
N ARG A 143 29.91 -0.31 -1.25
CA ARG A 143 29.39 0.26 -2.50
C ARG A 143 29.47 -0.72 -3.67
N GLU A 144 30.55 -1.48 -3.72
CA GLU A 144 30.90 -2.44 -4.77
C GLU A 144 29.80 -3.51 -4.94
N MET A 145 29.08 -3.84 -3.87
CA MET A 145 27.94 -4.75 -3.94
C MET A 145 26.80 -4.20 -4.80
N GLY A 146 26.53 -2.90 -4.73
CA GLY A 146 25.47 -2.28 -5.54
C GLY A 146 25.86 -2.22 -7.02
N GLU A 147 27.13 -1.92 -7.30
CA GLU A 147 27.69 -1.92 -8.65
C GLU A 147 27.63 -3.32 -9.28
N GLU A 148 27.98 -4.35 -8.51
CA GLU A 148 27.91 -5.75 -8.95
C GLU A 148 26.47 -6.21 -9.20
N LEU A 149 25.52 -5.87 -8.32
CA LEU A 149 24.10 -6.17 -8.50
C LEU A 149 23.55 -5.58 -9.81
N LEU A 150 23.86 -4.31 -10.08
CA LEU A 150 23.40 -3.65 -11.31
C LEU A 150 24.06 -4.25 -12.55
N ARG A 151 25.33 -4.67 -12.46
CA ARG A 151 26.07 -5.29 -13.57
C ARG A 151 25.57 -6.68 -13.92
N THR A 152 25.10 -7.44 -12.93
CA THR A 152 24.73 -8.87 -13.07
C THR A 152 23.24 -9.13 -13.10
N SER A 153 22.41 -8.10 -12.88
CA SER A 153 20.96 -8.24 -12.88
C SER A 153 20.45 -8.86 -14.18
N PRO A 154 19.71 -9.98 -14.12
CA PRO A 154 19.06 -10.56 -15.30
C PRO A 154 17.80 -9.78 -15.70
N ILE A 155 17.31 -8.90 -14.82
CA ILE A 155 16.10 -8.09 -15.05
C ILE A 155 16.49 -6.90 -15.93
N GLN A 156 15.82 -6.79 -17.07
CA GLN A 156 16.00 -5.65 -17.96
C GLN A 156 15.32 -4.41 -17.36
N ASP A 157 16.05 -3.30 -17.34
CA ASP A 157 15.50 -1.98 -17.00
C ASP A 157 14.65 -1.46 -18.18
N LEU A 158 13.44 -2.02 -18.29
CA LEU A 158 12.44 -1.62 -19.27
C LEU A 158 11.42 -0.70 -18.59
N SER A 159 10.89 0.26 -19.34
CA SER A 159 9.69 0.95 -18.88
C SER A 159 8.54 -0.05 -18.76
N HIS A 160 7.68 0.11 -17.73
CA HIS A 160 6.51 -0.76 -17.52
C HIS A 160 5.65 -0.89 -18.77
N THR A 161 5.43 0.22 -19.51
CA THR A 161 4.68 0.20 -20.77
C THR A 161 5.31 -0.70 -21.82
N ARG A 162 6.64 -0.68 -21.95
CA ARG A 162 7.34 -1.51 -22.92
C ARG A 162 7.25 -2.98 -22.53
N ASN A 163 7.53 -3.32 -21.26
CA ASN A 163 7.41 -4.68 -20.77
C ASN A 163 5.99 -5.24 -20.99
N TRP A 164 4.96 -4.45 -20.68
CA TRP A 164 3.57 -4.85 -20.88
C TRP A 164 3.24 -5.15 -22.35
N LEU A 165 3.69 -4.31 -23.29
CA LEU A 165 3.49 -4.54 -24.73
C LEU A 165 4.24 -5.79 -25.23
N GLU A 166 5.47 -6.03 -24.75
CA GLU A 166 6.23 -7.24 -25.09
C GLU A 166 5.55 -8.51 -24.53
N CYS A 167 4.99 -8.45 -23.32
CA CYS A 167 4.21 -9.53 -22.72
C CYS A 167 2.92 -9.83 -23.50
N ILE A 168 2.21 -8.81 -24.00
CA ILE A 168 1.05 -9.02 -24.89
C ILE A 168 1.47 -9.77 -26.16
N GLN A 169 2.61 -9.42 -26.75
CA GLN A 169 3.09 -10.03 -27.99
C GLN A 169 3.57 -11.47 -27.80
N THR A 170 4.21 -11.76 -26.65
CA THR A 170 4.89 -13.03 -26.40
C THR A 170 4.05 -14.02 -25.59
N GLY A 171 3.03 -13.54 -24.87
CA GLY A 171 2.29 -14.32 -23.87
C GLY A 171 3.07 -14.53 -22.56
N ALA A 172 4.20 -13.85 -22.37
CA ALA A 172 4.94 -13.90 -21.10
C ALA A 172 4.22 -13.12 -19.99
N THR A 173 4.47 -13.49 -18.74
CA THR A 173 3.98 -12.75 -17.56
C THR A 173 4.70 -11.39 -17.45
N PRO A 174 3.98 -10.28 -17.22
CA PRO A 174 4.60 -8.99 -16.92
C PRO A 174 5.52 -9.04 -15.70
N LEU A 175 6.50 -8.13 -15.65
CA LEU A 175 7.37 -7.96 -14.48
C LEU A 175 6.55 -7.59 -13.23
N ASP A 176 5.52 -6.77 -13.41
CA ASP A 176 4.55 -6.40 -12.38
C ASP A 176 3.22 -7.08 -12.68
N ASP A 177 3.14 -8.37 -12.36
CA ASP A 177 1.92 -9.16 -12.53
C ASP A 177 0.76 -8.65 -11.65
N CYS A 178 -0.48 -8.90 -12.07
CA CYS A 178 -1.65 -8.48 -11.31
C CYS A 178 -1.70 -9.12 -9.91
N GLU A 179 -1.15 -10.32 -9.73
CA GLU A 179 -1.02 -10.96 -8.42
C GLU A 179 -0.12 -10.13 -7.49
N TYR A 180 1.00 -9.61 -7.97
CA TYR A 180 1.91 -8.79 -7.15
C TYR A 180 1.25 -7.47 -6.75
N GLY A 181 0.49 -6.87 -7.67
CA GLY A 181 -0.34 -5.71 -7.40
C GLY A 181 -1.40 -5.98 -6.33
N HIS A 182 -2.08 -7.11 -6.42
CA HIS A 182 -3.06 -7.57 -5.41
C HIS A 182 -2.42 -7.77 -4.04
N ARG A 183 -1.26 -8.44 -3.95
CA ARG A 183 -0.55 -8.65 -2.68
C ARG A 183 -0.11 -7.34 -2.04
N THR A 184 0.40 -6.40 -2.84
CA THR A 184 0.79 -5.07 -2.35
C THR A 184 -0.42 -4.27 -1.87
N ALA A 185 -1.52 -4.25 -2.64
CA ALA A 185 -2.74 -3.56 -2.24
C ALA A 185 -3.34 -4.16 -0.96
N SER A 186 -3.42 -5.49 -0.88
CA SER A 186 -3.87 -6.21 0.30
C SER A 186 -3.04 -5.85 1.53
N LEU A 187 -1.71 -5.79 1.41
CA LEU A 187 -0.82 -5.33 2.48
C LEU A 187 -1.19 -3.91 2.96
N CYS A 188 -1.37 -2.95 2.05
CA CYS A 188 -1.80 -1.59 2.42
C CYS A 188 -3.13 -1.57 3.18
N HIS A 189 -4.10 -2.39 2.74
CA HIS A 189 -5.41 -2.48 3.37
C HIS A 189 -5.35 -3.10 4.77
N ILE A 190 -4.67 -4.24 4.94
CA ILE A 190 -4.57 -4.91 6.25
C ILE A 190 -3.78 -4.07 7.26
N LEU A 191 -2.81 -3.27 6.82
CA LEU A 191 -2.11 -2.31 7.68
C LEU A 191 -3.04 -1.20 8.18
N ASN A 192 -3.92 -0.69 7.33
CA ASN A 192 -4.94 0.26 7.76
C ASN A 192 -5.96 -0.37 8.71
N ILE A 193 -6.39 -1.61 8.46
CA ILE A 193 -7.29 -2.34 9.37
C ILE A 193 -6.62 -2.50 10.74
N ALA A 194 -5.36 -2.91 10.79
CA ALA A 194 -4.62 -3.02 12.05
C ALA A 194 -4.56 -1.69 12.81
N ARG A 195 -4.37 -0.55 12.12
CA ARG A 195 -4.44 0.78 12.74
C ARG A 195 -5.80 1.07 13.34
N LEU A 196 -6.88 0.77 12.64
CA LEU A 196 -8.25 0.98 13.13
C LEU A 196 -8.56 0.09 14.32
N MET A 197 -8.02 -1.13 14.35
CA MET A 197 -8.20 -2.05 15.49
C MET A 197 -7.35 -1.66 16.70
N GLY A 198 -6.24 -0.93 16.51
CA GLY A 198 -5.35 -0.52 17.61
C GLY A 198 -4.66 -1.69 18.31
N ARG A 199 -4.48 -2.81 17.61
CA ARG A 199 -3.84 -4.02 18.16
C ARG A 199 -3.10 -4.79 17.08
N SER A 200 -2.08 -5.53 17.50
CA SER A 200 -1.40 -6.50 16.64
C SER A 200 -2.35 -7.61 16.21
N LEU A 201 -2.17 -8.10 14.98
CA LEU A 201 -3.03 -9.06 14.30
C LEU A 201 -2.22 -10.10 13.55
N LYS A 202 -2.72 -11.34 13.49
CA LYS A 202 -2.13 -12.43 12.71
C LYS A 202 -2.85 -12.58 11.38
N TRP A 203 -2.09 -12.63 10.29
CA TRP A 203 -2.61 -12.73 8.93
C TRP A 203 -2.23 -14.07 8.32
N ASP A 204 -3.20 -14.74 7.69
CA ASP A 204 -2.94 -15.85 6.79
C ASP A 204 -2.89 -15.31 5.36
N PRO A 205 -1.70 -15.18 4.73
CA PRO A 205 -1.59 -14.67 3.37
C PRO A 205 -2.13 -15.64 2.30
N LYS A 206 -2.32 -16.91 2.64
CA LYS A 206 -2.91 -17.89 1.73
C LYS A 206 -4.43 -17.82 1.76
N ALA A 207 -5.03 -17.75 2.95
CA ALA A 207 -6.48 -17.63 3.11
C ALA A 207 -6.98 -16.17 2.95
N GLU A 208 -6.06 -15.21 3.00
CA GLU A 208 -6.31 -13.76 2.98
C GLU A 208 -7.29 -13.32 4.07
N ARG A 209 -7.02 -13.77 5.31
CA ARG A 209 -7.84 -13.49 6.49
C ARG A 209 -7.00 -13.32 7.76
N PHE A 210 -7.53 -12.54 8.70
CA PHE A 210 -7.00 -12.48 10.06
C PHE A 210 -7.40 -13.75 10.82
N THR A 211 -6.44 -14.40 11.46
CA THR A 211 -6.67 -15.68 12.16
C THR A 211 -7.09 -15.50 13.62
N ASP A 212 -7.00 -14.28 14.14
CA ASP A 212 -7.22 -13.96 15.54
C ASP A 212 -8.19 -12.79 15.79
N CYS A 213 -8.87 -12.28 14.76
CA CYS A 213 -9.78 -11.14 14.90
C CYS A 213 -10.90 -11.10 13.85
N GLU A 214 -12.10 -11.55 14.23
CA GLU A 214 -13.28 -11.47 13.35
C GLU A 214 -13.74 -10.04 13.08
N ALA A 215 -13.55 -9.11 14.04
CA ALA A 215 -13.86 -7.70 13.81
C ALA A 215 -12.97 -7.09 12.70
N ALA A 216 -11.71 -7.52 12.60
CA ALA A 216 -10.82 -7.12 11.51
C ALA A 216 -11.24 -7.77 10.18
N ASN A 217 -11.65 -9.05 10.21
CA ASN A 217 -12.17 -9.74 9.03
C ASN A 217 -13.42 -9.06 8.45
N ALA A 218 -14.27 -8.48 9.30
CA ALA A 218 -15.44 -7.72 8.86
C ALA A 218 -15.09 -6.45 8.06
N LEU A 219 -13.84 -5.97 8.15
CA LEU A 219 -13.33 -4.80 7.42
C LEU A 219 -12.61 -5.14 6.12
N LEU A 220 -12.43 -6.43 5.79
CA LEU A 220 -11.82 -6.88 4.53
C LEU A 220 -12.72 -6.61 3.31
N SER A 221 -14.01 -6.39 3.55
CA SER A 221 -14.97 -6.03 2.54
C SER A 221 -15.92 -4.97 3.09
N ARG A 222 -16.70 -4.37 2.21
CA ARG A 222 -17.76 -3.43 2.56
C ARG A 222 -19.04 -3.79 1.81
N PRO A 223 -20.21 -3.39 2.33
CA PRO A 223 -21.44 -3.48 1.57
C PRO A 223 -21.29 -2.74 0.24
N TYR A 224 -21.62 -3.42 -0.86
CA TYR A 224 -21.66 -2.82 -2.18
C TYR A 224 -23.05 -2.23 -2.41
N ARG A 225 -23.13 -0.99 -2.89
CA ARG A 225 -24.42 -0.45 -3.31
C ARG A 225 -24.98 -1.25 -4.50
N LYS A 226 -26.30 -1.23 -4.64
CA LYS A 226 -27.00 -1.91 -5.75
C LYS A 226 -26.41 -1.48 -7.10
N GLY A 227 -26.13 -2.45 -7.98
CA GLY A 227 -25.52 -2.22 -9.29
C GLY A 227 -23.98 -2.27 -9.31
N TYR A 228 -23.33 -2.28 -8.15
CA TYR A 228 -21.87 -2.37 -8.02
C TYR A 228 -21.40 -3.65 -7.33
N VAL A 229 -22.34 -4.56 -7.04
CA VAL A 229 -22.02 -5.87 -6.43
C VAL A 229 -21.14 -6.66 -7.38
N LEU A 230 -20.12 -7.33 -6.84
CA LEU A 230 -19.25 -8.21 -7.62
C LEU A 230 -20.06 -9.40 -8.17
N PRO A 231 -19.72 -9.91 -9.37
CA PRO A 231 -20.34 -11.12 -9.88
C PRO A 231 -20.06 -12.31 -8.96
N GLU A 232 -21.01 -13.25 -8.89
CA GLU A 232 -20.76 -14.57 -8.30
C GLU A 232 -19.86 -15.36 -9.28
N VAL A 233 -18.73 -15.86 -8.78
CA VAL A 233 -17.72 -16.62 -9.55
C VAL A 233 -17.64 -18.04 -9.04
#